data_AF-A0A965QPT8-F1
#
_entry.id   AF-A0A965QPT8-F1
#
_cell.length_a   1.000
_cell.length_b   1.000
_cell.length_c   1.000
_cell.angle_alpha   90.00
_cell.angle_beta   90.00
_cell.angle_gamma   90.00
#
_symmetry.space_group_name_H-M   'P 1'
#
loop_
_entity.id
_entity.type
_entity.pdbx_description
1 polymer ?
#
loop_
_entity_poly.entity_id
_entity_poly.type
_entity_poly.pdbx_seq_one_letter_code
_entity_poly.pdbx_strand_id
1 'polypeptide(L)'
;ALKEEQLTADREKQAAVQRQINSKLSEIETLESNLTKLTAELGSLESRINDKVQIKSSLENELKNLGGIDSIQKAIALNDVEKDIINLEKQKQQALISLNQDEISKAGLDIEKYNLEKELLETASDKARLDEGIKVAEQVIASNQPKTTSFNQTLSQLNNDISEVNQKGIDLQDKLVKAQDNLVAQKEAEEVIRQVKMAHKENPEQSIGVVTFNAPQQSLILDLMEANIPTLLRDPALFFVKNIENVQGDERDLIIFSTAYAKDNSGKLQLRFGSLNQVGGEHRLNVAVTRAKRRIIMITSIKSYDLQADQTKNLGPKLFRDYLEYVENLTSKKELAKEAPVNKHSAEWYLKSRMISEFEIDQRYQLKEALPFVDISVLDTQKNRYSGLIRTDDDLYFDAPSIKDIYVY
;
A
#
# COMPACT_ATOMS: atom_id res chain seq x y z
N ALA A 1 4.02 40.26 -4.72
CA ALA A 1 5.44 40.54 -4.42
C ALA A 1 6.17 39.29 -3.92
N LEU A 2 6.44 39.11 -2.62
CA LEU A 2 7.26 37.98 -2.10
C LEU A 2 6.73 36.57 -2.48
N LYS A 3 5.40 36.36 -2.46
CA LYS A 3 4.77 35.10 -2.88
C LYS A 3 4.87 34.84 -4.40
N GLU A 4 4.82 35.89 -5.20
CA GLU A 4 4.91 35.80 -6.68
C GLU A 4 6.36 35.57 -7.13
N GLU A 5 7.32 36.20 -6.45
CA GLU A 5 8.75 36.00 -6.68
C GLU A 5 9.17 34.55 -6.37
N GLN A 6 8.65 33.99 -5.27
CA GLN A 6 8.90 32.60 -4.89
C GLN A 6 8.24 31.59 -5.85
N LEU A 7 7.00 31.85 -6.29
CA LEU A 7 6.31 31.02 -7.29
C LEU A 7 7.02 31.04 -8.66
N THR A 8 7.63 32.17 -9.01
CA THR A 8 8.37 32.33 -10.27
C THR A 8 9.68 31.54 -10.21
N ALA A 9 10.41 31.62 -9.10
CA ALA A 9 11.63 30.83 -8.89
C ALA A 9 11.37 29.31 -8.91
N ASP A 10 10.27 28.85 -8.31
CA ASP A 10 9.90 27.43 -8.31
C ASP A 10 9.54 26.93 -9.73
N ARG A 11 8.85 27.75 -10.53
CA ARG A 11 8.54 27.44 -11.94
C ARG A 11 9.79 27.38 -12.81
N GLU A 12 10.75 28.29 -12.59
CA GLU A 12 12.03 28.27 -13.30
C GLU A 12 12.84 27.02 -12.96
N LYS A 13 12.84 26.61 -11.69
CA LYS A 13 13.49 25.39 -11.22
C LYS A 13 12.85 24.13 -11.83
N GLN A 14 11.52 24.03 -11.82
CA GLN A 14 10.80 22.93 -12.46
C GLN A 14 11.07 22.86 -13.97
N ALA A 15 11.06 24.00 -14.65
CA ALA A 15 11.37 24.07 -16.08
C ALA A 15 12.81 23.64 -16.38
N ALA A 16 13.76 23.94 -15.49
CA ALA A 16 15.14 23.48 -15.61
C ALA A 16 15.27 21.96 -15.45
N VAL A 17 14.63 21.37 -14.44
CA VAL A 17 14.63 19.92 -14.21
C VAL A 17 13.94 19.19 -15.38
N GLN A 18 12.82 19.72 -15.87
CA GLN A 18 12.12 19.13 -17.03
C GLN A 18 12.97 19.15 -18.31
N ARG A 19 13.78 20.19 -18.54
CA ARG A 19 14.73 20.22 -19.67
C ARG A 19 15.79 19.13 -19.54
N GLN A 20 16.27 18.87 -18.33
CA GLN A 20 17.25 17.80 -18.09
C GLN A 20 16.64 16.42 -18.33
N ILE A 21 15.40 16.17 -17.88
CA ILE A 21 14.67 14.93 -18.16
C ILE A 21 14.52 14.71 -19.67
N ASN A 22 14.11 15.74 -20.41
CA ASN A 22 13.94 15.64 -21.87
C ASN A 22 15.28 15.39 -22.59
N SER A 23 16.38 15.96 -22.11
CA SER A 23 17.73 15.66 -22.61
C SER A 23 18.09 14.19 -22.42
N LYS A 24 17.86 13.66 -21.21
CA LYS A 24 18.14 12.25 -20.88
C LYS A 24 17.26 11.29 -21.68
N LEU A 25 16.01 11.64 -21.92
CA LEU A 25 15.11 10.86 -22.77
C LEU A 25 15.65 10.75 -24.21
N SER A 26 16.14 11.85 -24.78
CA SER A 26 16.74 11.84 -26.12
C SER A 26 18.01 11.00 -26.21
N GLU A 27 18.85 11.00 -25.16
CA GLU A 27 20.03 10.14 -25.05
C GLU A 27 19.63 8.65 -25.00
N ILE A 28 18.59 8.32 -24.22
CA ILE A 28 18.04 6.96 -24.11
C ILE A 28 17.48 6.48 -25.46
N GLU A 29 16.68 7.28 -26.15
CA GLU A 29 16.12 6.95 -27.47
C GLU A 29 17.22 6.66 -28.51
N THR A 30 18.31 7.42 -28.45
CA THR A 30 19.47 7.22 -29.33
C THR A 30 20.15 5.87 -29.07
N LEU A 31 20.33 5.50 -27.79
CA LEU A 31 20.89 4.20 -27.41
C LEU A 31 19.96 3.04 -27.78
N GLU A 32 18.64 3.18 -27.61
CA GLU A 32 17.68 2.14 -28.02
C GLU A 32 17.71 1.86 -29.52
N SER A 33 17.84 2.92 -30.33
CA SER A 33 18.07 2.78 -31.77
C SER A 33 19.38 2.03 -32.07
N ASN A 34 20.46 2.32 -31.35
CA ASN A 34 21.75 1.64 -31.54
C ASN A 34 21.70 0.16 -31.12
N LEU A 35 21.10 -0.15 -29.98
CA LEU A 35 20.88 -1.52 -29.51
C LEU A 35 20.06 -2.34 -30.51
N THR A 36 19.03 -1.72 -31.11
CA THR A 36 18.22 -2.35 -32.16
C THR A 36 19.07 -2.69 -33.39
N LYS A 37 19.95 -1.78 -33.83
CA LYS A 37 20.86 -2.01 -34.96
C LYS A 37 21.88 -3.11 -34.67
N LEU A 38 22.49 -3.10 -33.48
CA LEU A 38 23.46 -4.12 -33.05
C LEU A 38 22.82 -5.51 -32.94
N THR A 39 21.59 -5.58 -32.43
CA THR A 39 20.83 -6.84 -32.35
C THR A 39 20.55 -7.41 -33.75
N ALA A 40 20.16 -6.56 -34.71
CA ALA A 40 19.96 -6.97 -36.09
C ALA A 40 21.28 -7.42 -36.77
N GLU A 41 22.38 -6.73 -36.50
CA GLU A 41 23.71 -7.10 -37.00
C GLU A 41 24.16 -8.47 -36.46
N LEU A 42 23.95 -8.73 -35.16
CA LEU A 42 24.24 -10.03 -34.54
C LEU A 42 23.43 -11.16 -35.20
N GLY A 43 22.13 -10.96 -35.44
CA GLY A 43 21.31 -11.96 -36.14
C GLY A 43 21.80 -12.23 -37.57
N SER A 44 22.25 -11.21 -38.29
CA SER A 44 22.85 -11.36 -39.63
C SER A 44 24.18 -12.13 -39.59
N LEU A 45 25.05 -11.82 -38.63
CA LEU A 45 26.31 -12.54 -38.43
C LEU A 45 26.08 -14.01 -38.08
N GLU A 46 25.11 -14.31 -37.22
CA GLU A 46 24.73 -15.68 -36.86
C GLU A 46 24.25 -16.48 -38.07
N SER A 47 23.40 -15.89 -38.92
CA SER A 47 22.96 -16.53 -40.16
C SER A 47 24.15 -16.86 -41.07
N ARG A 48 25.06 -15.90 -41.28
CA ARG A 48 26.25 -16.07 -42.13
C ARG A 48 27.20 -17.14 -41.59
N ILE A 49 27.37 -17.21 -40.26
CA ILE A 49 28.15 -18.27 -39.61
C ILE A 49 27.50 -19.63 -39.85
N ASN A 50 26.18 -19.75 -39.64
CA ASN A 50 25.46 -21.00 -39.86
C ASN A 50 25.58 -21.50 -41.31
N ASP A 51 25.43 -20.60 -42.30
CA ASP A 51 25.61 -20.93 -43.72
C ASP A 51 27.02 -21.48 -44.00
N LYS A 52 28.05 -20.84 -43.45
CA LYS A 52 29.45 -21.26 -43.61
C LYS A 52 29.73 -22.60 -42.91
N VAL A 53 29.13 -22.85 -41.75
CA VAL A 53 29.22 -24.13 -41.03
C VAL A 53 28.56 -25.26 -41.83
N GLN A 54 27.43 -25.01 -42.49
CA GLN A 54 26.79 -25.99 -43.38
C GLN A 54 27.67 -26.30 -44.60
N ILE A 55 28.24 -25.28 -45.24
CA ILE A 55 29.19 -25.45 -46.36
C ILE A 55 30.40 -26.28 -45.92
N LYS A 56 30.97 -25.96 -44.75
CA LYS A 56 32.08 -26.71 -44.14
C LYS A 56 31.72 -28.20 -44.00
N SER A 57 30.56 -28.52 -43.43
CA SER A 57 30.10 -29.90 -43.24
C SER A 57 29.93 -30.66 -44.57
N SER A 58 29.40 -29.99 -45.61
CA SER A 58 29.29 -30.60 -46.96
C SER A 58 30.67 -30.93 -47.54
N LEU A 59 31.61 -29.98 -47.46
CA LEU A 59 32.98 -30.17 -47.96
C LEU A 59 33.71 -31.29 -47.23
N GLU A 60 33.56 -31.39 -45.90
CA GLU A 60 34.14 -32.47 -45.08
C GLU A 60 33.60 -33.85 -45.48
N ASN A 61 32.31 -33.95 -45.79
CA ASN A 61 31.69 -35.20 -46.21
C ASN A 61 32.14 -35.63 -47.62
N GLU A 62 32.29 -34.67 -48.53
CA GLU A 62 32.78 -34.94 -49.88
C GLU A 62 34.26 -35.35 -49.90
N LEU A 63 35.08 -34.75 -49.02
CA LEU A 63 36.50 -35.06 -48.90
C LEU A 63 36.75 -36.52 -48.52
N LYS A 64 35.86 -37.13 -47.72
CA LYS A 64 35.95 -38.55 -47.32
C LYS A 64 35.87 -39.53 -48.49
N ASN A 65 35.34 -39.09 -49.64
CA ASN A 65 35.04 -39.95 -50.79
C ASN A 65 35.96 -39.69 -52.00
N LEU A 66 37.02 -38.89 -51.85
CA LEU A 66 37.89 -38.44 -52.96
C LEU A 66 39.36 -38.83 -52.74
N GLY A 67 40.09 -39.00 -53.85
CA GLY A 67 41.54 -39.29 -53.85
C GLY A 67 42.28 -38.47 -54.92
N GLY A 68 43.59 -38.29 -54.74
CA GLY A 68 44.44 -37.58 -55.72
C GLY A 68 44.28 -36.05 -55.68
N ILE A 69 44.44 -35.37 -56.82
CA ILE A 69 44.47 -33.90 -56.94
C ILE A 69 43.17 -33.24 -56.44
N ASP A 70 42.01 -33.89 -56.64
CA ASP A 70 40.70 -33.38 -56.22
C ASP A 70 40.56 -33.26 -54.69
N SER A 71 41.27 -34.12 -53.94
CA SER A 71 41.31 -34.06 -52.47
C SER A 71 42.08 -32.84 -51.97
N ILE A 72 43.13 -32.42 -52.69
CA ILE A 72 43.95 -31.25 -52.34
C ILE A 72 43.17 -29.96 -52.60
N GLN A 73 42.47 -29.86 -53.74
CA GLN A 73 41.66 -28.68 -54.07
C GLN A 73 40.52 -28.45 -53.05
N LYS A 74 39.86 -29.51 -52.59
CA LYS A 74 38.81 -29.39 -51.56
C LYS A 74 39.36 -29.08 -50.17
N ALA A 75 40.54 -29.59 -49.82
CA ALA A 75 41.20 -29.23 -48.56
C ALA A 75 41.55 -27.73 -48.50
N ILE A 76 41.95 -27.14 -49.63
CA ILE A 76 42.19 -25.69 -49.74
C ILE A 76 40.88 -24.91 -49.51
N ALA A 77 39.80 -25.29 -50.21
CA ALA A 77 38.49 -24.66 -50.05
C ALA A 77 37.95 -24.77 -48.62
N LEU A 78 38.18 -25.89 -47.94
CA LEU A 78 37.81 -26.10 -46.55
C LEU A 78 38.54 -25.11 -45.62
N ASN A 79 39.85 -24.96 -45.77
CA ASN A 79 40.67 -24.03 -44.99
C ASN A 79 40.23 -22.57 -45.19
N ASP A 80 39.82 -22.19 -46.41
CA ASP A 80 39.30 -20.84 -46.69
C ASP A 80 37.95 -20.60 -45.99
N VAL A 81 37.05 -21.59 -45.98
CA VAL A 81 35.79 -21.53 -45.24
C VAL A 81 36.02 -21.44 -43.73
N GLU A 82 37.00 -22.16 -43.19
CA GLU A 82 37.35 -22.08 -41.76
C GLU A 82 37.88 -20.70 -41.35
N LYS A 83 38.71 -20.07 -42.18
CA LYS A 83 39.17 -18.70 -41.96
C LYS A 83 38.02 -17.70 -41.98
N ASP A 84 37.06 -17.88 -42.90
CA ASP A 84 35.86 -17.05 -42.97
C ASP A 84 35.02 -17.15 -41.68
N ILE A 85 34.81 -18.37 -41.16
CA ILE A 85 34.09 -18.60 -39.90
C ILE A 85 34.78 -17.88 -38.74
N ILE A 86 36.10 -18.05 -38.60
CA ILE A 86 36.88 -17.38 -37.53
C ILE A 86 36.75 -15.86 -37.62
N ASN A 87 36.76 -15.29 -38.82
CA ASN A 87 36.61 -13.85 -39.00
C ASN A 87 35.21 -13.36 -38.62
N LEU A 88 34.17 -14.10 -39.00
CA LEU A 88 32.78 -13.81 -38.63
C LEU A 88 32.55 -13.93 -37.11
N GLU A 89 33.14 -14.92 -36.45
CA GLU A 89 33.08 -15.08 -35.00
C GLU A 89 33.75 -13.92 -34.26
N LYS A 90 34.88 -13.41 -34.77
CA LYS A 90 35.53 -12.20 -34.23
C LYS A 90 34.64 -10.96 -34.36
N GLN A 91 33.98 -10.79 -35.51
CA GLN A 91 33.03 -9.69 -35.71
C GLN A 91 31.84 -9.80 -34.76
N LYS A 92 31.30 -11.02 -34.56
CA LYS A 92 30.22 -11.29 -33.60
C LYS A 92 30.64 -10.95 -32.16
N GLN A 93 31.86 -11.33 -31.76
CA GLN A 93 32.37 -11.04 -30.43
C GLN A 93 32.55 -9.54 -30.19
N GLN A 94 33.03 -8.79 -31.19
CA GLN A 94 33.13 -7.32 -31.11
C GLN A 94 31.74 -6.67 -30.98
N ALA A 95 30.77 -7.08 -31.78
CA ALA A 95 29.40 -6.57 -31.70
C ALA A 95 28.74 -6.84 -30.33
N LEU A 96 28.99 -8.01 -29.73
CA LEU A 96 28.47 -8.36 -28.40
C LEU A 96 29.07 -7.48 -27.28
N ILE A 97 30.35 -7.11 -27.39
CA ILE A 97 30.99 -6.19 -26.44
C ILE A 97 30.35 -4.80 -26.55
N SER A 98 30.14 -4.31 -27.77
CA SER A 98 29.46 -3.03 -28.00
C SER A 98 28.02 -3.03 -27.48
N LEU A 99 27.28 -4.13 -27.68
CA LEU A 99 25.92 -4.29 -27.14
C LEU A 99 25.90 -4.16 -25.61
N ASN A 100 26.77 -4.90 -24.90
CA ASN A 100 26.84 -4.83 -23.44
C ASN A 100 27.23 -3.43 -22.93
N GLN A 101 28.11 -2.72 -23.64
CA GLN A 101 28.50 -1.35 -23.27
C GLN A 101 27.33 -0.37 -23.40
N ASP A 102 26.55 -0.49 -24.47
CA ASP A 102 25.37 0.36 -24.70
C ASP A 102 24.25 0.03 -23.69
N GLU A 103 24.05 -1.24 -23.31
CA GLU A 103 23.10 -1.65 -22.27
C GLU A 103 23.44 -1.07 -20.89
N ILE A 104 24.72 -1.12 -20.50
CA ILE A 104 25.21 -0.53 -19.24
C ILE A 104 24.99 0.99 -19.26
N SER A 105 25.32 1.64 -20.37
CA SER A 105 25.14 3.09 -20.54
C SER A 105 23.67 3.50 -20.42
N LYS A 106 22.77 2.72 -21.03
CA LYS A 106 21.32 2.92 -20.92
C LYS A 106 20.83 2.80 -19.48
N ALA A 107 21.23 1.74 -18.76
CA ALA A 107 20.84 1.55 -17.37
C ALA A 107 21.30 2.71 -16.46
N GLY A 108 22.47 3.29 -16.73
CA GLY A 108 22.95 4.49 -16.04
C GLY A 108 22.05 5.71 -16.28
N LEU A 109 21.65 5.95 -17.54
CA LEU A 109 20.75 7.04 -17.90
C LEU A 109 19.33 6.88 -17.33
N ASP A 110 18.82 5.64 -17.25
CA ASP A 110 17.53 5.35 -16.63
C ASP A 110 17.52 5.70 -15.14
N ILE A 111 18.63 5.44 -14.42
CA ILE A 111 18.79 5.82 -13.01
C ILE A 111 18.86 7.34 -12.86
N GLU A 112 19.62 8.04 -13.72
CA GLU A 112 19.69 9.51 -13.72
C GLU A 112 18.31 10.14 -13.98
N LYS A 113 17.57 9.62 -14.97
CA LYS A 113 16.20 10.04 -15.27
C LYS A 113 15.27 9.84 -14.08
N TYR A 114 15.31 8.67 -13.42
CA TYR A 114 14.50 8.41 -12.23
C TYR A 114 14.79 9.40 -11.10
N ASN A 115 16.07 9.72 -10.85
CA ASN A 115 16.44 10.70 -9.84
C ASN A 115 15.94 12.12 -10.18
N LEU A 116 15.99 12.51 -11.45
CA LEU A 116 15.45 13.79 -11.92
C LEU A 116 13.92 13.83 -11.86
N GLU A 117 13.23 12.73 -12.17
CA GLU A 117 11.77 12.61 -12.01
C GLU A 117 11.36 12.69 -10.54
N LYS A 118 12.16 12.10 -9.65
CA LYS A 118 11.98 12.24 -8.20
C LYS A 118 12.20 13.69 -7.74
N GLU A 119 13.24 14.37 -8.20
CA GLU A 119 13.46 15.79 -7.91
C GLU A 119 12.34 16.67 -8.49
N LEU A 120 11.84 16.36 -9.68
CA LEU A 120 10.69 17.02 -10.28
C LEU A 120 9.44 16.79 -9.43
N LEU A 121 9.23 15.58 -8.92
CA LEU A 121 8.12 15.28 -8.01
C LEU A 121 8.28 16.03 -6.68
N GLU A 122 9.49 16.13 -6.13
CA GLU A 122 9.77 16.87 -4.89
C GLU A 122 9.64 18.40 -5.07
N THR A 123 9.86 18.92 -6.28
CA THR A 123 9.67 20.34 -6.64
C THR A 123 8.25 20.64 -7.14
N ALA A 124 7.54 19.66 -7.72
CA ALA A 124 6.16 19.75 -8.18
C ALA A 124 5.15 19.45 -7.06
N SER A 125 5.53 18.63 -6.08
CA SER A 125 4.66 18.22 -4.99
C SER A 125 4.55 19.33 -3.96
N ASP A 126 3.44 20.06 -4.07
CA ASP A 126 2.42 19.96 -3.04
C ASP A 126 2.84 20.28 -1.61
N LYS A 127 3.82 21.16 -1.39
CA LYS A 127 3.93 21.83 -0.09
C LYS A 127 3.28 23.20 -0.13
N ALA A 128 3.60 24.05 -1.11
CA ALA A 128 2.95 25.36 -1.20
C ALA A 128 1.48 25.28 -1.66
N ARG A 129 1.16 24.39 -2.61
CA ARG A 129 -0.21 24.18 -3.14
C ARG A 129 -1.08 23.33 -2.24
N LEU A 130 -0.49 22.35 -1.55
CA LEU A 130 -1.18 21.63 -0.50
C LEU A 130 -1.27 22.49 0.75
N ASP A 131 -0.31 23.35 1.12
CA ASP A 131 -0.47 24.29 2.25
C ASP A 131 -1.48 25.39 1.94
N GLU A 132 -1.65 25.79 0.68
CA GLU A 132 -2.68 26.74 0.24
C GLU A 132 -4.04 26.06 0.07
N GLY A 133 -4.08 24.86 -0.49
CA GLY A 133 -5.26 23.99 -0.56
C GLY A 133 -5.71 23.46 0.79
N ILE A 134 -4.77 23.19 1.71
CA ILE A 134 -4.99 22.86 3.13
C ILE A 134 -5.35 24.12 3.87
N LYS A 135 -4.75 25.30 3.64
CA LYS A 135 -5.27 26.55 4.26
C LYS A 135 -6.67 26.90 3.79
N VAL A 136 -6.99 26.67 2.52
CA VAL A 136 -8.32 26.91 1.94
C VAL A 136 -9.30 25.83 2.43
N ALA A 137 -8.89 24.55 2.47
CA ALA A 137 -9.68 23.47 3.05
C ALA A 137 -9.83 23.64 4.57
N GLU A 138 -8.82 24.13 5.30
CA GLU A 138 -8.87 24.48 6.72
C GLU A 138 -9.74 25.71 6.95
N GLN A 139 -9.72 26.71 6.05
CA GLN A 139 -10.64 27.84 6.11
C GLN A 139 -12.08 27.40 5.82
N VAL A 140 -12.31 26.49 4.86
CA VAL A 140 -13.62 25.89 4.57
C VAL A 140 -14.06 24.96 5.71
N ILE A 141 -13.17 24.16 6.29
CA ILE A 141 -13.45 23.28 7.45
C ILE A 141 -13.67 24.12 8.73
N ALA A 142 -12.94 25.23 8.91
CA ALA A 142 -13.09 26.13 10.04
C ALA A 142 -14.33 27.03 9.93
N SER A 143 -14.71 27.44 8.71
CA SER A 143 -15.93 28.22 8.46
C SER A 143 -17.18 27.36 8.32
N ASN A 144 -17.02 26.07 8.07
CA ASN A 144 -18.11 25.17 7.73
C ASN A 144 -18.04 23.87 8.55
N GLN A 145 -17.66 23.93 9.83
CA GLN A 145 -17.63 22.76 10.71
C GLN A 145 -18.97 22.01 10.64
N PRO A 146 -19.02 20.82 10.00
CA PRO A 146 -20.09 19.90 10.24
C PRO A 146 -19.74 19.26 11.57
N LYS A 147 -20.54 19.57 12.60
CA LYS A 147 -20.56 18.78 13.82
C LYS A 147 -20.77 17.32 13.40
N THR A 148 -19.81 16.46 13.78
CA THR A 148 -20.00 15.01 13.97
C THR A 148 -20.52 14.24 12.74
N THR A 149 -19.66 13.75 11.84
CA THR A 149 -20.12 12.72 10.86
C THR A 149 -19.10 11.64 10.46
N SER A 150 -17.81 11.73 10.79
CA SER A 150 -16.84 10.69 10.36
C SER A 150 -16.88 9.36 11.14
N PHE A 151 -17.60 9.27 12.27
CA PHE A 151 -17.52 8.08 13.15
C PHE A 151 -18.71 7.10 13.01
N ASN A 152 -19.88 7.59 12.59
CA ASN A 152 -21.06 6.71 12.48
C ASN A 152 -20.96 5.72 11.31
N GLN A 153 -20.22 6.07 10.24
CA GLN A 153 -20.04 5.16 9.09
C GLN A 153 -19.12 3.97 9.41
N THR A 154 -18.05 4.17 10.17
CA THR A 154 -17.12 3.08 10.52
C THR A 154 -17.75 2.05 11.46
N LEU A 155 -18.70 2.46 12.31
CA LEU A 155 -19.46 1.53 13.16
C LEU A 155 -20.50 0.73 12.36
N SER A 156 -21.12 1.31 11.33
CA SER A 156 -22.01 0.56 10.42
C SER A 156 -21.26 -0.42 9.51
N GLN A 157 -20.01 -0.10 9.14
CA GLN A 157 -19.13 -0.99 8.37
C GLN A 157 -18.68 -2.24 9.16
N LEU A 158 -18.72 -2.19 10.49
CA LEU A 158 -18.50 -3.36 11.35
C LEU A 158 -19.75 -4.26 11.50
N ASN A 159 -20.92 -3.84 11.01
CA ASN A 159 -22.18 -4.53 11.29
C ASN A 159 -22.57 -5.62 10.28
N ASN A 160 -22.07 -5.59 9.04
CA ASN A 160 -22.66 -6.41 7.97
C ASN A 160 -21.92 -7.72 7.63
N ASP A 161 -20.62 -7.84 7.96
CA ASP A 161 -19.85 -9.08 7.71
C ASP A 161 -19.65 -9.97 8.95
N ILE A 162 -20.28 -9.62 10.06
CA ILE A 162 -19.94 -10.11 11.39
C ILE A 162 -21.08 -10.99 11.95
N SER A 163 -21.32 -12.14 11.33
CA SER A 163 -22.26 -13.15 11.86
C SER A 163 -21.63 -14.08 12.92
N GLU A 164 -20.30 -14.06 13.09
CA GLU A 164 -19.58 -14.91 14.07
C GLU A 164 -18.72 -14.15 15.10
N VAL A 165 -18.56 -12.82 14.98
CA VAL A 165 -17.75 -12.04 15.93
C VAL A 165 -18.64 -11.61 17.10
N ASN A 166 -18.48 -12.33 18.20
CA ASN A 166 -18.71 -11.92 19.61
C ASN A 166 -19.39 -13.04 20.42
N GLN A 167 -18.77 -14.22 20.47
CA GLN A 167 -18.98 -15.07 21.65
C GLN A 167 -18.19 -14.49 22.83
N LYS A 168 -18.90 -13.71 23.64
CA LYS A 168 -18.53 -13.19 24.96
C LYS A 168 -17.24 -12.38 24.99
N GLY A 169 -17.35 -11.05 25.07
CA GLY A 169 -16.35 -10.26 25.79
C GLY A 169 -16.11 -10.93 27.15
N ILE A 170 -14.89 -11.39 27.38
CA ILE A 170 -14.53 -12.03 28.64
C ILE A 170 -14.34 -10.89 29.64
N ASP A 171 -15.37 -10.67 30.44
CA ASP A 171 -15.35 -9.74 31.55
C ASP A 171 -14.39 -10.25 32.63
N LEU A 172 -13.11 -9.93 32.48
CA LEU A 172 -12.13 -10.18 33.52
C LEU A 172 -12.22 -9.05 34.53
N GLN A 173 -12.68 -9.38 35.74
CA GLN A 173 -12.37 -8.55 36.90
C GLN A 173 -10.87 -8.63 37.17
N ASP A 174 -10.09 -7.71 36.60
CA ASP A 174 -8.66 -7.58 36.88
C ASP A 174 -8.33 -6.33 37.71
N LYS A 175 -7.15 -6.35 38.34
CA LYS A 175 -6.51 -5.24 39.05
C LYS A 175 -5.14 -5.01 38.42
N LEU A 176 -4.71 -3.75 38.26
CA LEU A 176 -3.35 -3.46 37.80
C LEU A 176 -2.34 -4.01 38.81
N VAL A 177 -1.34 -4.75 38.32
CA VAL A 177 -0.22 -5.25 39.11
C VAL A 177 1.04 -4.45 38.71
N LYS A 178 1.89 -4.14 39.69
CA LYS A 178 3.20 -3.52 39.39
C LYS A 178 4.15 -4.57 38.82
N ALA A 179 4.69 -4.32 37.63
CA ALA A 179 5.84 -5.04 37.10
C ALA A 179 6.98 -4.06 36.86
N GLN A 180 8.09 -4.23 37.59
CA GLN A 180 9.35 -3.48 37.42
C GLN A 180 9.11 -1.98 37.14
N ASP A 181 8.43 -1.32 38.08
CA ASP A 181 8.06 0.12 38.10
C ASP A 181 6.95 0.59 37.14
N ASN A 182 6.41 -0.26 36.28
CA ASN A 182 5.27 0.05 35.39
C ASN A 182 3.98 -0.64 35.84
N LEU A 183 2.84 -0.01 35.53
CA LEU A 183 1.52 -0.60 35.76
C LEU A 183 1.13 -1.44 34.54
N VAL A 184 0.88 -2.73 34.77
CA VAL A 184 0.46 -3.70 33.75
C VAL A 184 -0.78 -4.44 34.22
N ALA A 185 -1.60 -4.91 33.28
CA ALA A 185 -2.78 -5.71 33.57
C ALA A 185 -2.42 -7.19 33.42
N GLN A 186 -2.01 -7.81 34.53
CA GLN A 186 -1.46 -9.16 34.54
C GLN A 186 -2.47 -10.21 34.05
N LYS A 187 -3.73 -10.16 34.50
CA LYS A 187 -4.72 -11.15 34.03
C LYS A 187 -5.14 -10.89 32.60
N GLU A 188 -5.14 -9.64 32.13
CA GLU A 188 -5.31 -9.38 30.69
C GLU A 188 -4.21 -10.08 29.89
N ALA A 189 -2.95 -9.98 30.33
CA ALA A 189 -1.83 -10.62 29.65
C ALA A 189 -1.96 -12.14 29.65
N GLU A 190 -2.31 -12.74 30.80
CA GLU A 190 -2.56 -14.19 30.91
C GLU A 190 -3.70 -14.66 30.01
N GLU A 191 -4.78 -13.87 29.92
CA GLU A 191 -5.90 -14.16 29.03
C GLU A 191 -5.52 -14.02 27.56
N VAL A 192 -4.68 -13.05 27.19
CA VAL A 192 -4.12 -12.96 25.84
C VAL A 192 -3.42 -14.28 25.50
N ILE A 193 -2.55 -14.79 26.36
CA ILE A 193 -1.87 -16.08 26.13
C ILE A 193 -2.89 -17.21 25.96
N ARG A 194 -3.92 -17.24 26.81
CA ARG A 194 -4.98 -18.26 26.73
C ARG A 194 -5.70 -18.22 25.39
N GLN A 195 -6.06 -17.04 24.91
CA GLN A 195 -6.74 -16.84 23.63
C GLN A 195 -5.84 -17.19 22.45
N VAL A 196 -4.56 -16.79 22.48
CA VAL A 196 -3.58 -17.18 21.45
C VAL A 196 -3.45 -18.70 21.38
N LYS A 197 -3.33 -19.40 22.52
CA LYS A 197 -3.28 -20.87 22.56
C LYS A 197 -4.53 -21.51 21.96
N MET A 198 -5.71 -20.98 22.28
CA MET A 198 -6.97 -21.50 21.75
C MET A 198 -7.06 -21.30 20.24
N ALA A 199 -6.85 -20.07 19.76
CA ALA A 199 -6.92 -19.75 18.34
C ALA A 199 -5.91 -20.56 17.52
N HIS A 200 -4.65 -20.65 17.98
CA HIS A 200 -3.63 -21.44 17.29
C HIS A 200 -3.94 -22.94 17.28
N LYS A 201 -4.59 -23.47 18.33
CA LYS A 201 -5.03 -24.87 18.36
C LYS A 201 -6.23 -25.12 17.44
N GLU A 202 -7.15 -24.18 17.35
CA GLU A 202 -8.33 -24.26 16.47
C GLU A 202 -7.96 -24.14 15.00
N ASN A 203 -7.03 -23.24 14.66
CA ASN A 203 -6.54 -23.05 13.30
C ASN A 203 -5.05 -22.60 13.30
N PRO A 204 -4.10 -23.53 13.11
CA PRO A 204 -2.67 -23.22 13.14
C PRO A 204 -2.19 -22.24 12.06
N GLU A 205 -2.86 -22.22 10.90
CA GLU A 205 -2.53 -21.37 9.75
C GLU A 205 -3.15 -19.97 9.86
N GLN A 206 -4.05 -19.75 10.83
CA GLN A 206 -4.66 -18.44 11.02
C GLN A 206 -3.60 -17.45 11.53
N SER A 207 -3.46 -16.33 10.82
CA SER A 207 -2.57 -15.27 11.24
C SER A 207 -3.16 -14.50 12.44
N ILE A 208 -2.38 -14.34 13.51
CA ILE A 208 -2.83 -13.73 14.79
C ILE A 208 -1.94 -12.53 15.12
N GLY A 209 -2.56 -11.38 15.39
CA GLY A 209 -1.87 -10.20 15.89
C GLY A 209 -2.34 -9.84 17.29
N VAL A 210 -1.41 -9.61 18.21
CA VAL A 210 -1.71 -9.05 19.52
C VAL A 210 -1.37 -7.57 19.52
N VAL A 211 -2.34 -6.74 19.89
CA VAL A 211 -2.16 -5.29 20.00
C VAL A 211 -2.42 -4.82 21.42
N THR A 212 -1.53 -4.00 21.98
CA THR A 212 -1.66 -3.40 23.31
C THR A 212 -1.71 -1.87 23.23
N PHE A 213 -2.30 -1.20 24.22
CA PHE A 213 -2.24 0.27 24.25
C PHE A 213 -0.90 0.83 24.69
N ASN A 214 -0.10 0.07 25.43
CA ASN A 214 1.16 0.56 25.99
C ASN A 214 2.28 -0.48 25.85
N ALA A 215 3.51 0.04 25.76
CA ALA A 215 4.71 -0.77 25.61
C ALA A 215 4.99 -1.69 26.82
N PRO A 216 4.77 -1.28 28.09
CA PRO A 216 4.96 -2.19 29.23
C PRO A 216 4.11 -3.47 29.15
N GLN A 217 2.84 -3.36 28.73
CA GLN A 217 1.98 -4.53 28.51
C GLN A 217 2.47 -5.39 27.34
N GLN A 218 2.94 -4.76 26.26
CA GLN A 218 3.54 -5.48 25.13
C GLN A 218 4.71 -6.35 25.62
N SER A 219 5.61 -5.78 26.41
CA SER A 219 6.75 -6.51 26.97
C SER A 219 6.32 -7.68 27.84
N LEU A 220 5.36 -7.46 28.75
CA LEU A 220 4.82 -8.54 29.59
C LEU A 220 4.23 -9.69 28.77
N ILE A 221 3.46 -9.37 27.73
CA ILE A 221 2.87 -10.40 26.86
C ILE A 221 3.96 -11.15 26.11
N LEU A 222 4.98 -10.46 25.60
CA LEU A 222 6.13 -11.10 24.95
C LEU A 222 6.86 -12.06 25.89
N ASP A 223 7.11 -11.66 27.14
CA ASP A 223 7.76 -12.51 28.14
C ASP A 223 6.93 -13.76 28.44
N LEU A 224 5.61 -13.59 28.60
CA LEU A 224 4.69 -14.71 28.81
C LEU A 224 4.59 -15.62 27.59
N MET A 225 4.62 -15.05 26.38
CA MET A 225 4.64 -15.81 25.12
C MET A 225 5.92 -16.64 25.00
N GLU A 226 7.08 -16.08 25.32
CA GLU A 226 8.37 -16.82 25.30
C GLU A 226 8.34 -18.00 26.27
N ALA A 227 7.76 -17.83 27.46
CA ALA A 227 7.63 -18.89 28.44
C ALA A 227 6.61 -19.99 28.07
N ASN A 228 5.63 -19.70 27.22
CA ASN A 228 4.47 -20.57 27.00
C ASN A 228 4.33 -21.12 25.57
N ILE A 229 4.70 -20.34 24.55
CA ILE A 229 4.52 -20.63 23.12
C ILE A 229 5.67 -20.00 22.28
N PRO A 230 6.95 -20.30 22.59
CA PRO A 230 8.09 -19.64 21.93
C PRO A 230 8.17 -19.93 20.43
N THR A 231 7.57 -21.02 19.96
CA THR A 231 7.56 -21.39 18.54
C THR A 231 6.79 -20.39 17.68
N LEU A 232 5.68 -19.85 18.18
CA LEU A 232 4.83 -18.93 17.44
C LEU A 232 5.50 -17.55 17.29
N LEU A 233 6.30 -17.13 18.27
CA LEU A 233 7.09 -15.89 18.20
C LEU A 233 8.16 -15.92 17.10
N ARG A 234 8.58 -17.11 16.65
CA ARG A 234 9.60 -17.28 15.61
C ARG A 234 9.05 -17.20 14.19
N ASP A 235 7.74 -17.08 14.03
CA ASP A 235 7.08 -16.93 12.73
C ASP A 235 6.41 -15.55 12.61
N PRO A 236 7.13 -14.53 12.10
CA PRO A 236 6.58 -13.20 11.91
C PRO A 236 5.44 -13.14 10.89
N ALA A 237 5.32 -14.12 9.99
CA ALA A 237 4.24 -14.16 9.02
C ALA A 237 2.91 -14.52 9.71
N LEU A 238 2.96 -15.46 10.65
CA LEU A 238 1.78 -15.90 11.40
C LEU A 238 1.49 -15.06 12.63
N PHE A 239 2.48 -14.45 13.29
CA PHE A 239 2.28 -13.83 14.59
C PHE A 239 3.00 -12.50 14.82
N PHE A 240 2.37 -11.58 15.56
CA PHE A 240 3.06 -10.44 16.14
C PHE A 240 2.47 -10.03 17.51
N VAL A 241 3.28 -9.33 18.31
CA VAL A 241 2.83 -8.53 19.45
C VAL A 241 3.37 -7.11 19.29
N LYS A 242 2.48 -6.13 19.16
CA LYS A 242 2.84 -4.71 18.97
C LYS A 242 1.97 -3.80 19.83
N ASN A 243 2.48 -2.64 20.20
CA ASN A 243 1.65 -1.60 20.80
C ASN A 243 0.96 -0.75 19.72
N ILE A 244 -0.02 0.05 20.14
CA ILE A 244 -0.84 0.90 19.28
C ILE A 244 -0.05 1.94 18.48
N GLU A 245 1.16 2.32 18.93
CA GLU A 245 2.03 3.25 18.22
C GLU A 245 2.76 2.57 17.05
N ASN A 246 2.98 1.27 17.14
CA ASN A 246 3.85 0.50 16.25
C ASN A 246 3.11 -0.44 15.29
N VAL A 247 1.77 -0.53 15.36
CA VAL A 247 0.96 -1.49 14.58
C VAL A 247 0.61 -1.00 13.15
N GLN A 248 1.39 -0.08 12.58
CA GLN A 248 1.08 0.49 11.27
C GLN A 248 1.37 -0.51 10.14
N GLY A 249 0.42 -0.67 9.22
CA GLY A 249 0.59 -1.52 8.02
C GLY A 249 0.51 -3.03 8.27
N ASP A 250 0.54 -3.49 9.53
CA ASP A 250 0.42 -4.90 9.86
C ASP A 250 -1.04 -5.32 10.07
N GLU A 251 -1.50 -6.28 9.28
CA GLU A 251 -2.85 -6.85 9.40
C GLU A 251 -2.80 -8.36 9.64
N ARG A 252 -3.79 -8.88 10.37
CA ARG A 252 -3.91 -10.32 10.68
C ARG A 252 -5.35 -10.78 10.61
N ASP A 253 -5.57 -12.08 10.41
CA ASP A 253 -6.91 -12.66 10.37
C ASP A 253 -7.64 -12.46 11.70
N LEU A 254 -6.93 -12.71 12.80
CA LEU A 254 -7.39 -12.47 14.17
C LEU A 254 -6.54 -11.37 14.82
N ILE A 255 -7.18 -10.34 15.38
CA ILE A 255 -6.53 -9.40 16.30
C ILE A 255 -7.03 -9.63 17.72
N ILE A 256 -6.11 -9.79 18.67
CA ILE A 256 -6.38 -9.81 20.10
C ILE A 256 -5.92 -8.48 20.68
N PHE A 257 -6.85 -7.72 21.24
CA PHE A 257 -6.64 -6.34 21.68
C PHE A 257 -6.66 -6.26 23.20
N SER A 258 -5.53 -5.95 23.85
CA SER A 258 -5.44 -5.76 25.30
C SER A 258 -5.40 -4.27 25.65
N THR A 259 -6.35 -3.84 26.47
CA THR A 259 -6.45 -2.42 26.87
C THR A 259 -5.35 -2.00 27.82
N ALA A 260 -4.84 -2.92 28.65
CA ALA A 260 -3.78 -2.68 29.62
C ALA A 260 -4.11 -1.58 30.65
N TYR A 261 -5.39 -1.35 30.91
CA TYR A 261 -5.87 -0.37 31.88
C TYR A 261 -6.76 -1.08 32.90
N ALA A 262 -6.51 -0.85 34.18
CA ALA A 262 -7.40 -1.29 35.23
C ALA A 262 -7.43 -0.29 36.39
N LYS A 263 -8.39 -0.48 37.30
CA LYS A 263 -8.51 0.33 38.50
C LYS A 263 -7.36 0.02 39.46
N ASP A 264 -6.88 1.04 40.14
CA ASP A 264 -5.90 0.87 41.21
C ASP A 264 -6.55 0.30 42.48
N ASN A 265 -5.75 0.11 43.54
CA ASN A 265 -6.23 -0.42 44.83
C ASN A 265 -7.29 0.46 45.51
N SER A 266 -7.43 1.73 45.10
CA SER A 266 -8.48 2.63 45.58
C SER A 266 -9.76 2.56 44.73
N GLY A 267 -9.79 1.69 43.72
CA GLY A 267 -10.91 1.57 42.77
C GLY A 267 -10.93 2.68 41.72
N LYS A 268 -9.87 3.51 41.64
CA LYS A 268 -9.79 4.63 40.72
C LYS A 268 -9.04 4.22 39.45
N LEU A 269 -9.62 4.55 38.30
CA LEU A 269 -8.93 4.42 37.02
C LEU A 269 -8.06 5.66 36.77
N GLN A 270 -6.78 5.47 36.50
CA GLN A 270 -5.93 6.58 36.07
C GLN A 270 -6.16 6.86 34.58
N LEU A 271 -6.60 8.07 34.25
CA LEU A 271 -6.84 8.53 32.88
C LEU A 271 -5.53 8.85 32.14
N ARG A 272 -4.53 7.96 32.21
CA ARG A 272 -3.22 8.11 31.56
C ARG A 272 -3.09 7.09 30.43
N PHE A 273 -3.84 7.31 29.35
CA PHE A 273 -3.92 6.39 28.22
C PHE A 273 -2.75 6.50 27.23
N GLY A 274 -1.55 6.91 27.70
CA GLY A 274 -0.35 7.01 26.85
C GLY A 274 -0.57 7.87 25.59
N SER A 275 -0.21 7.33 24.42
CA SER A 275 -0.40 7.98 23.11
C SER A 275 -1.85 8.16 22.69
N LEU A 276 -2.81 7.46 23.30
CA LEU A 276 -4.23 7.73 23.05
C LEU A 276 -4.65 9.10 23.60
N ASN A 277 -4.04 9.54 24.71
CA ASN A 277 -4.30 10.85 25.29
C ASN A 277 -3.67 11.99 24.50
N GLN A 278 -2.81 11.72 23.51
CA GLN A 278 -2.12 12.74 22.72
C GLN A 278 -2.98 13.17 21.52
N VAL A 279 -2.61 14.28 20.88
CA VAL A 279 -3.20 14.68 19.59
C VAL A 279 -2.97 13.56 18.57
N GLY A 280 -3.98 13.26 17.75
CA GLY A 280 -3.95 12.12 16.81
C GLY A 280 -4.19 10.76 17.47
N GLY A 281 -4.54 10.71 18.76
CA GLY A 281 -4.90 9.47 19.45
C GLY A 281 -6.09 8.75 18.81
N GLU A 282 -7.04 9.51 18.27
CA GLU A 282 -8.15 9.03 17.45
C GLU A 282 -7.68 8.23 16.23
N HIS A 283 -6.64 8.69 15.53
CA HIS A 283 -6.09 7.98 14.37
C HIS A 283 -5.39 6.69 14.80
N ARG A 284 -4.66 6.71 15.91
CA ARG A 284 -4.02 5.50 16.47
C ARG A 284 -5.05 4.44 16.84
N LEU A 285 -6.16 4.85 17.47
CA LEU A 285 -7.28 3.96 17.78
C LEU A 285 -7.87 3.37 16.51
N ASN A 286 -8.19 4.20 15.52
CA ASN A 286 -8.74 3.75 14.24
C ASN A 286 -7.82 2.76 13.53
N VAL A 287 -6.51 3.03 13.49
CA VAL A 287 -5.53 2.09 12.94
C VAL A 287 -5.59 0.78 13.69
N ALA A 288 -5.51 0.79 15.03
CA ALA A 288 -5.49 -0.43 15.83
C ALA A 288 -6.72 -1.31 15.64
N VAL A 289 -7.93 -0.72 15.65
CA VAL A 289 -9.19 -1.47 15.54
C VAL A 289 -9.48 -1.96 14.12
N THR A 290 -8.78 -1.43 13.11
CA THR A 290 -8.91 -1.85 11.70
C THR A 290 -7.87 -2.87 11.24
N ARG A 291 -7.00 -3.37 12.15
CA ARG A 291 -5.96 -4.35 11.79
C ARG A 291 -6.46 -5.78 11.57
N ALA A 292 -7.71 -6.07 11.93
CA ALA A 292 -8.28 -7.40 11.78
C ALA A 292 -8.92 -7.58 10.40
N LYS A 293 -8.59 -8.69 9.74
CA LYS A 293 -9.24 -9.08 8.48
C LYS A 293 -10.54 -9.85 8.71
N ARG A 294 -10.65 -10.61 9.81
CA ARG A 294 -11.81 -11.47 10.08
C ARG A 294 -12.41 -11.26 11.47
N ARG A 295 -11.58 -11.19 12.51
CA ARG A 295 -12.06 -11.20 13.90
C ARG A 295 -11.22 -10.35 14.83
N ILE A 296 -11.89 -9.70 15.78
CA ILE A 296 -11.27 -9.03 16.93
C ILE A 296 -11.73 -9.69 18.22
N ILE A 297 -10.80 -9.88 19.16
CA ILE A 297 -11.09 -10.24 20.55
C ILE A 297 -10.57 -9.10 21.42
N MET A 298 -11.47 -8.36 22.06
CA MET A 298 -11.09 -7.34 23.04
C MET A 298 -10.99 -7.96 24.44
N ILE A 299 -9.86 -7.73 25.09
CA ILE A 299 -9.57 -8.11 26.47
C ILE A 299 -9.38 -6.81 27.27
N THR A 300 -10.23 -6.60 28.26
CA THR A 300 -10.21 -5.37 29.05
C THR A 300 -10.68 -5.60 30.48
N SER A 301 -10.13 -4.80 31.39
CA SER A 301 -10.43 -4.81 32.83
C SER A 301 -11.24 -3.60 33.28
N ILE A 302 -11.70 -2.78 32.33
CA ILE A 302 -12.45 -1.56 32.56
C ILE A 302 -13.74 -1.60 31.75
N LYS A 303 -14.75 -0.86 32.23
CA LYS A 303 -15.99 -0.66 31.49
C LYS A 303 -16.01 0.70 30.81
N SER A 304 -16.88 0.85 29.80
CA SER A 304 -17.11 2.14 29.14
C SER A 304 -17.39 3.26 30.14
N TYR A 305 -18.26 3.02 31.13
CA TYR A 305 -18.60 3.99 32.17
C TYR A 305 -17.46 4.32 33.15
N ASP A 306 -16.39 3.50 33.20
CA ASP A 306 -15.21 3.80 34.01
C ASP A 306 -14.33 4.88 33.36
N LEU A 307 -14.47 5.07 32.05
CA LEU A 307 -13.78 6.09 31.28
C LEU A 307 -14.52 7.43 31.44
N GLN A 308 -14.04 8.28 32.35
CA GLN A 308 -14.48 9.68 32.49
C GLN A 308 -13.96 10.55 31.32
N ALA A 309 -14.22 10.12 30.10
CA ALA A 309 -13.65 10.68 28.87
C ALA A 309 -14.11 12.12 28.61
N ASP A 310 -15.23 12.56 29.17
CA ASP A 310 -15.72 13.95 29.05
C ASP A 310 -14.73 14.96 29.65
N GLN A 311 -13.91 14.53 30.61
CA GLN A 311 -12.88 15.36 31.24
C GLN A 311 -11.56 15.41 30.42
N THR A 312 -11.47 14.64 29.33
CA THR A 312 -10.26 14.57 28.51
C THR A 312 -10.26 15.63 27.41
N LYS A 313 -9.08 16.23 27.18
CA LYS A 313 -8.90 17.31 26.19
C LYS A 313 -9.01 16.82 24.75
N ASN A 314 -8.50 15.62 24.48
CA ASN A 314 -8.33 15.08 23.12
C ASN A 314 -9.41 14.04 22.79
N LEU A 315 -9.59 13.74 21.51
CA LEU A 315 -10.69 12.92 21.01
C LEU A 315 -10.47 11.42 21.24
N GLY A 316 -9.22 10.96 21.20
CA GLY A 316 -8.85 9.54 21.38
C GLY A 316 -9.54 8.83 22.57
N PRO A 317 -9.46 9.34 23.81
CA PRO A 317 -10.10 8.69 24.96
C PRO A 317 -11.63 8.68 24.88
N LYS A 318 -12.25 9.68 24.24
CA LYS A 318 -13.70 9.73 24.02
C LYS A 318 -14.14 8.64 23.05
N LEU A 319 -13.44 8.51 21.92
CA LEU A 319 -13.72 7.45 20.95
C LEU A 319 -13.44 6.07 21.52
N PHE A 320 -12.42 5.91 22.37
CA PHE A 320 -12.17 4.64 23.03
C PHE A 320 -13.31 4.26 23.99
N ARG A 321 -13.87 5.22 24.73
CA ARG A 321 -15.09 5.00 25.53
C ARG A 321 -16.24 4.54 24.66
N ASP A 322 -16.51 5.26 23.59
CA ASP A 322 -17.65 4.98 22.70
C ASP A 322 -17.48 3.61 22.01
N TYR A 323 -16.25 3.25 21.63
CA TYR A 323 -15.94 1.93 21.09
C TYR A 323 -16.10 0.82 22.12
N LEU A 324 -15.65 1.03 23.36
CA LEU A 324 -15.82 0.06 24.44
C LEU A 324 -17.30 -0.17 24.76
N GLU A 325 -18.11 0.90 24.77
CA GLU A 325 -19.57 0.82 24.94
C GLU A 325 -20.22 0.02 23.80
N TYR A 326 -19.78 0.25 22.55
CA TYR A 326 -20.23 -0.52 21.40
C TYR A 326 -19.93 -2.02 21.55
N VAL A 327 -18.71 -2.39 21.94
CA VAL A 327 -18.32 -3.79 22.18
C VAL A 327 -19.14 -4.43 23.33
N GLU A 328 -19.40 -3.67 24.40
CA GLU A 328 -20.23 -4.11 25.53
C GLU A 328 -21.68 -4.38 25.11
N ASN A 329 -22.26 -3.50 24.28
CA ASN A 329 -23.63 -3.63 23.79
C ASN A 329 -23.77 -4.83 22.84
N LEU A 330 -22.81 -5.03 21.93
CA LEU A 330 -22.73 -6.22 21.07
C LEU A 330 -22.71 -7.52 21.88
N THR A 331 -21.90 -7.55 22.95
CA THR A 331 -21.76 -8.73 23.81
C THR A 331 -23.03 -9.02 24.62
N SER A 332 -23.76 -7.98 25.00
CA SER A 332 -24.94 -8.09 25.88
C SER A 332 -26.24 -8.43 25.14
N LYS A 333 -26.22 -8.61 23.81
CA LYS A 333 -27.41 -8.79 22.95
C LYS A 333 -28.51 -7.73 23.16
N LYS A 334 -28.17 -6.56 23.72
CA LYS A 334 -29.08 -5.42 23.68
C LYS A 334 -29.14 -4.95 22.22
N GLU A 335 -30.33 -4.61 21.74
CA GLU A 335 -30.53 -4.12 20.37
C GLU A 335 -29.42 -3.14 20.02
N LEU A 336 -28.65 -3.46 18.98
CA LEU A 336 -27.67 -2.56 18.42
C LEU A 336 -28.40 -1.25 18.10
N ALA A 337 -27.77 -0.12 18.43
CA ALA A 337 -28.30 1.18 18.06
C ALA A 337 -28.70 1.10 16.57
N LYS A 338 -29.99 1.32 16.29
CA LYS A 338 -30.49 1.40 14.91
C LYS A 338 -29.56 2.33 14.16
N GLU A 339 -29.12 1.90 12.97
CA GLU A 339 -28.28 2.69 12.07
C GLU A 339 -28.72 4.15 12.16
N ALA A 340 -27.80 5.02 12.60
CA ALA A 340 -28.09 6.44 12.58
C ALA A 340 -28.56 6.74 11.15
N PRO A 341 -29.73 7.37 10.95
CA PRO A 341 -30.22 7.64 9.61
C PRO A 341 -29.10 8.38 8.90
N VAL A 342 -28.55 7.73 7.88
CA VAL A 342 -27.52 8.33 7.04
C VAL A 342 -28.15 9.59 6.49
N ASN A 343 -27.64 10.75 6.91
CA ASN A 343 -28.12 12.03 6.40
C ASN A 343 -27.91 11.97 4.89
N LYS A 344 -28.97 11.72 4.13
CA LYS A 344 -28.91 11.76 2.68
C LYS A 344 -28.57 13.19 2.31
N HIS A 345 -27.36 13.38 1.80
CA HIS A 345 -26.93 14.66 1.29
C HIS A 345 -27.83 15.05 0.10
N SER A 346 -27.99 16.36 -0.16
CA SER A 346 -28.67 16.81 -1.38
C SER A 346 -27.89 16.32 -2.60
N ALA A 347 -28.55 16.01 -3.73
CA ALA A 347 -27.86 15.54 -4.94
C ALA A 347 -26.72 16.46 -5.40
N GLU A 348 -26.83 17.77 -5.15
CA GLU A 348 -25.82 18.80 -5.44
C GLU A 348 -24.60 18.81 -4.50
N TRP A 349 -24.66 18.03 -3.41
CA TRP A 349 -23.56 17.87 -2.47
C TRP A 349 -22.44 16.99 -3.07
N TYR A 350 -22.83 16.00 -3.87
CA TYR A 350 -21.91 15.06 -4.50
C TYR A 350 -20.98 15.73 -5.50
N LEU A 351 -19.72 15.30 -5.51
CA LEU A 351 -18.67 15.81 -6.38
C LEU A 351 -19.04 15.63 -7.86
N LYS A 352 -19.63 14.49 -8.23
CA LYS A 352 -20.07 14.18 -9.59
C LYS A 352 -21.04 15.20 -10.14
N SER A 353 -22.00 15.64 -9.32
CA SER A 353 -23.04 16.58 -9.70
C SER A 353 -22.41 17.94 -10.02
N ARG A 354 -21.47 18.38 -9.18
CA ARG A 354 -20.73 19.63 -9.38
C ARG A 354 -19.79 19.55 -10.58
N MET A 355 -19.11 18.43 -10.77
CA MET A 355 -18.22 18.24 -11.93
C MET A 355 -19.00 18.29 -13.25
N ILE A 356 -20.20 17.73 -13.30
CA ILE A 356 -21.04 17.76 -14.50
C ILE A 356 -21.61 19.17 -14.75
N SER A 357 -21.99 19.90 -13.70
CA SER A 357 -22.64 21.21 -13.84
C SER A 357 -21.68 22.38 -13.99
N GLU A 358 -20.51 22.32 -13.36
CA GLU A 358 -19.58 23.46 -13.23
C GLU A 358 -18.27 23.27 -14.00
N PHE A 359 -17.97 22.06 -14.48
CA PHE A 359 -16.68 21.73 -15.09
C PHE A 359 -16.79 21.39 -16.57
N GLU A 360 -16.31 22.29 -17.42
CA GLU A 360 -16.06 22.04 -18.84
C GLU A 360 -14.58 21.65 -19.04
N ILE A 361 -14.32 20.38 -19.36
CA ILE A 361 -12.95 19.88 -19.59
C ILE A 361 -12.38 20.44 -20.90
N ASP A 362 -13.16 20.34 -21.98
CA ASP A 362 -12.84 20.78 -23.35
C ASP A 362 -14.14 20.66 -24.19
N GLN A 363 -14.34 21.49 -25.22
CA GLN A 363 -15.48 21.39 -26.15
C GLN A 363 -15.59 20.00 -26.82
N ARG A 364 -14.49 19.24 -26.90
CA ARG A 364 -14.49 17.89 -27.45
C ARG A 364 -15.07 16.83 -26.51
N TYR A 365 -14.97 17.00 -25.19
CA TYR A 365 -15.31 15.96 -24.22
C TYR A 365 -16.50 16.36 -23.35
N GLN A 366 -17.47 15.45 -23.23
CA GLN A 366 -18.66 15.67 -22.40
C GLN A 366 -18.71 14.70 -21.23
N LEU A 367 -18.95 15.22 -20.02
CA LEU A 367 -19.16 14.44 -18.80
C LEU A 367 -20.64 14.05 -18.69
N LYS A 368 -20.93 12.77 -18.43
CA LYS A 368 -22.30 12.24 -18.28
C LYS A 368 -22.38 11.09 -17.28
N GLU A 369 -23.52 10.98 -16.61
CA GLU A 369 -23.93 9.76 -15.90
C GLU A 369 -24.60 8.80 -16.90
N ALA A 370 -23.81 7.92 -17.53
CA ALA A 370 -24.32 7.03 -18.59
C ALA A 370 -24.29 5.54 -18.23
N LEU A 371 -23.51 5.15 -17.22
CA LEU A 371 -23.24 3.75 -16.90
C LEU A 371 -23.49 3.51 -15.39
N PRO A 372 -24.12 2.39 -15.01
CA PRO A 372 -24.56 2.16 -13.63
C PRO A 372 -23.44 1.77 -12.65
N PHE A 373 -22.21 1.55 -13.14
CA PHE A 373 -21.07 1.06 -12.35
C PHE A 373 -19.93 2.10 -12.19
N VAL A 374 -20.18 3.34 -12.62
CA VAL A 374 -19.21 4.44 -12.60
C VAL A 374 -19.95 5.74 -12.30
N ASP A 375 -19.33 6.66 -11.57
CA ASP A 375 -19.96 7.94 -11.23
C ASP A 375 -20.07 8.86 -12.44
N ILE A 376 -19.02 8.95 -13.28
CA ILE A 376 -19.02 9.80 -14.48
C ILE A 376 -18.38 9.07 -15.67
N SER A 377 -19.03 9.14 -16.83
CA SER A 377 -18.52 8.70 -18.13
C SER A 377 -18.06 9.89 -18.96
N VAL A 378 -16.88 9.79 -19.59
CA VAL A 378 -16.33 10.81 -20.48
C VAL A 378 -16.58 10.41 -21.93
N LEU A 379 -17.36 11.22 -22.66
CA LEU A 379 -17.73 10.99 -24.06
C LEU A 379 -16.88 11.88 -24.99
N ASP A 380 -16.17 11.28 -25.95
CA ASP A 380 -15.57 12.00 -27.07
C ASP A 380 -16.65 12.30 -28.11
N THR A 381 -17.09 13.55 -28.17
CA THR A 381 -18.20 13.99 -29.02
C THR A 381 -17.90 13.90 -30.51
N GLN A 382 -16.63 14.01 -30.91
CA GLN A 382 -16.23 13.93 -32.32
C GLN A 382 -16.19 12.49 -32.83
N LYS A 383 -15.80 11.54 -31.98
CA LYS A 383 -15.70 10.11 -32.31
C LYS A 383 -16.92 9.30 -31.89
N ASN A 384 -17.86 9.94 -31.20
CA ASN A 384 -19.07 9.35 -30.62
C ASN A 384 -18.79 8.05 -29.84
N ARG A 385 -17.76 8.09 -28.97
CA ARG A 385 -17.37 6.95 -28.12
C ARG A 385 -16.89 7.40 -26.76
N TYR A 386 -17.07 6.54 -25.76
CA TYR A 386 -16.52 6.80 -24.43
C TYR A 386 -14.99 6.74 -24.47
N SER A 387 -14.35 7.78 -23.96
CA SER A 387 -12.89 7.92 -23.89
C SER A 387 -12.33 7.63 -22.51
N GLY A 388 -13.17 7.64 -21.47
CA GLY A 388 -12.73 7.42 -20.09
C GLY A 388 -13.89 7.32 -19.11
N LEU A 389 -13.55 6.90 -17.89
CA LEU A 389 -14.44 6.68 -16.76
C LEU A 389 -13.82 7.38 -15.53
N ILE A 390 -14.62 8.05 -14.72
CA ILE A 390 -14.20 8.72 -13.48
C ILE A 390 -15.04 8.14 -12.35
N ARG A 391 -14.36 7.63 -11.31
CA ARG A 391 -15.00 7.22 -10.06
C ARG A 391 -14.70 8.27 -9.00
N THR A 392 -15.71 8.66 -8.24
CA THR A 392 -15.62 9.61 -7.12
C THR A 392 -15.92 8.87 -5.82
N ASP A 393 -15.72 9.55 -4.68
CA ASP A 393 -16.15 9.07 -3.37
C ASP A 393 -17.64 9.38 -3.07
N ASP A 394 -18.45 9.56 -4.11
CA ASP A 394 -19.90 9.85 -4.03
C ASP A 394 -20.73 8.56 -3.81
N ASP A 395 -21.96 8.48 -4.31
CA ASP A 395 -22.94 7.41 -4.07
C ASP A 395 -22.35 5.99 -4.12
N LEU A 396 -21.61 5.64 -5.18
CA LEU A 396 -21.06 4.28 -5.31
C LEU A 396 -20.05 3.94 -4.22
N TYR A 397 -19.32 4.94 -3.71
CA TYR A 397 -18.36 4.75 -2.63
C TYR A 397 -19.00 4.87 -1.25
N PHE A 398 -19.93 5.82 -1.11
CA PHE A 398 -20.66 6.12 0.12
C PHE A 398 -21.64 5.01 0.50
N ASP A 399 -22.30 4.41 -0.48
CA ASP A 399 -23.25 3.30 -0.30
C ASP A 399 -22.54 1.94 -0.25
N ALA A 400 -21.23 1.88 -0.53
CA ALA A 400 -20.49 0.63 -0.46
C ALA A 400 -20.41 0.11 1.00
N PRO A 401 -20.68 -1.18 1.24
CA PRO A 401 -20.62 -1.76 2.58
C PRO A 401 -19.22 -1.68 3.19
N SER A 402 -18.19 -1.70 2.36
CA SER A 402 -16.80 -1.50 2.77
C SER A 402 -15.96 -0.91 1.64
N ILE A 403 -14.82 -0.31 2.00
CA ILE A 403 -13.80 0.14 1.03
C ILE A 403 -13.36 -1.04 0.15
N LYS A 404 -13.33 -2.26 0.69
CA LYS A 404 -12.89 -3.45 -0.05
C LYS A 404 -13.86 -3.83 -1.18
N ASP A 405 -15.17 -3.63 -1.00
CA ASP A 405 -16.17 -3.97 -2.04
C ASP A 405 -15.98 -3.17 -3.33
N ILE A 406 -15.38 -1.98 -3.24
CA ILE A 406 -15.17 -1.08 -4.38
C ILE A 406 -13.95 -1.48 -5.22
N TYR A 407 -12.93 -2.07 -4.57
CA TYR A 407 -11.62 -2.35 -5.15
C TYR A 407 -11.32 -3.83 -5.36
N VAL A 408 -12.21 -4.74 -4.94
CA VAL A 408 -12.09 -6.18 -5.23
C VAL A 408 -12.80 -6.46 -6.56
N TYR A 409 -12.07 -6.35 -7.67
CA TYR A 409 -12.24 -7.15 -8.91
C TYR A 409 -10.97 -7.06 -9.75
#